data_AF-A0A060HR43-F1
#
_entry.id   AF-A0A060HR43-F1
#
_cell.length_a   1.000
_cell.length_b   1.000
_cell.length_c   1.000
_cell.angle_alpha   90.00
_cell.angle_beta   90.00
_cell.angle_gamma   90.00
#
_symmetry.space_group_name_H-M   'P 1'
#
loop_
_entity.id
_entity.type
_entity.pdbx_description
1 polymer ?
#
loop_
_entity_poly.entity_id
_entity_poly.type
_entity_poly.pdbx_seq_one_letter_code
_entity_poly.pdbx_strand_id
1 'polypeptide(L)'
;MKESYASIGQVRVRYLEASIRRDDDALFPVSTSSIGRPKSGKQQQHRHQPPRHVLFIHGLGSSADRWLDIPDAMSLFGFHAVAIDLPGFGGSDKPPDMNYYTIENFAQAVAEFMHKIGIDDGKTSIVGHSLGGYVAAQLAIEQRGLVDKLVLVDSSGMLQGQTPLLRRYLDAAMNPSKQSVREVFEQLVANPTRIPEILVDGFIYRIQQPNAQLAFKSAYDNSTSTQIGIKRLKLIGQNNIPTLIIWGSEDKLIPQNTVKFSKRE
;
A
#
# COMPACT_ATOMS: atom_id res chain seq x y z
N MET A 1 -6.26 14.88 -4.45
CA MET A 1 -5.67 14.62 -3.11
C MET A 1 -4.89 15.80 -2.54
N LYS A 2 -4.79 15.88 -1.21
CA LYS A 2 -3.91 16.77 -0.45
C LYS A 2 -2.66 16.02 0.00
N GLU A 3 -1.49 16.64 -0.14
CA GLU A 3 -0.23 16.15 0.44
C GLU A 3 -0.06 16.68 1.86
N SER A 4 0.32 15.79 2.78
CA SER A 4 0.47 16.07 4.20
C SER A 4 1.63 15.28 4.81
N TYR A 5 2.03 15.66 6.02
CA TYR A 5 3.07 14.99 6.81
C TYR A 5 2.59 14.75 8.23
N ALA A 6 2.93 13.60 8.79
CA ALA A 6 2.71 13.24 10.18
C ALA A 6 4.03 12.77 10.81
N SER A 7 4.32 13.17 12.04
CA SER A 7 5.51 12.70 12.76
C SER A 7 5.16 11.53 13.68
N ILE A 8 5.87 10.42 13.50
CA ILE A 8 5.87 9.24 14.38
C ILE A 8 7.24 9.18 15.07
N GLY A 9 7.28 9.50 16.36
CA GLY A 9 8.54 9.77 17.05
C GLY A 9 9.34 10.89 16.36
N GLN A 10 10.56 10.56 15.92
CA GLN A 10 11.46 11.48 15.20
C GLN A 10 11.35 11.38 13.67
N VAL A 11 10.53 10.48 13.15
CA VAL A 11 10.41 10.22 11.70
C VAL A 11 9.21 10.98 11.16
N ARG A 12 9.42 11.87 10.18
CA ARG A 12 8.33 12.47 9.41
C ARG A 12 7.91 11.54 8.28
N VAL A 13 6.63 11.23 8.26
CA VAL A 13 5.98 10.38 7.28
C VAL A 13 5.14 11.24 6.35
N ARG A 14 5.42 11.19 5.05
CA ARG A 14 4.61 11.80 4.01
C ARG A 14 3.41 10.90 3.70
N TYR A 15 2.27 11.52 3.42
CA TYR A 15 1.10 10.82 2.92
C TYR A 15 0.25 11.71 2.01
N LEU A 16 -0.53 11.06 1.16
CA LEU A 16 -1.54 11.69 0.31
C LEU A 16 -2.93 11.32 0.83
N GLU A 17 -3.82 12.30 0.86
CA GLU A 17 -5.14 12.16 1.48
C GLU A 17 -6.25 12.65 0.54
N ALA A 18 -7.27 11.83 0.36
CA ALA A 18 -8.52 12.18 -0.30
C ALA A 18 -9.65 12.15 0.73
N SER A 19 -10.12 13.33 1.13
CA SER A 19 -11.30 13.45 2.01
C SER A 19 -12.57 13.02 1.28
N ILE A 20 -13.55 12.52 2.03
CA ILE A 20 -14.86 12.13 1.50
C ILE A 20 -15.49 13.33 0.77
N ARG A 21 -15.82 13.17 -0.51
CA ARG A 21 -16.64 14.14 -1.23
C ARG A 21 -18.11 13.89 -0.87
N ARG A 22 -18.83 14.94 -0.49
CA ARG A 22 -20.27 14.85 -0.26
C ARG A 22 -20.98 14.79 -1.61
N ASP A 23 -22.16 14.16 -1.66
CA ASP A 23 -22.95 14.02 -2.89
C ASP A 23 -23.22 15.36 -3.60
N ASP A 24 -23.23 16.48 -2.85
CA ASP A 24 -23.41 17.83 -3.38
C ASP A 24 -22.23 18.34 -4.24
N ASP A 25 -21.04 17.72 -4.12
CA ASP A 25 -19.81 18.07 -4.87
C ASP A 25 -19.56 17.13 -6.08
N ALA A 26 -20.44 16.15 -6.31
CA ALA A 26 -20.32 15.23 -7.44
C ALA A 26 -20.82 15.90 -8.73
N LEU A 27 -19.89 16.21 -9.65
CA LEU A 27 -20.20 16.74 -11.00
C LEU A 27 -21.04 15.79 -11.88
N PHE A 28 -21.32 14.58 -11.42
CA PHE A 28 -22.22 13.64 -12.07
C PHE A 28 -23.15 13.05 -11.01
N PRO A 29 -24.46 13.35 -11.04
CA PRO A 29 -25.41 12.68 -10.18
C PRO A 29 -25.40 11.20 -10.56
N VAL A 30 -25.04 10.34 -9.60
CA VAL A 30 -25.25 8.89 -9.74
C VAL A 30 -26.75 8.68 -9.82
N SER A 31 -27.26 8.45 -11.04
CA SER A 31 -28.65 8.09 -11.27
C SER A 31 -28.90 6.73 -10.63
N THR A 32 -29.46 6.74 -9.42
CA THR A 32 -30.10 5.55 -8.86
C THR A 32 -31.46 5.42 -9.55
N SER A 33 -31.49 4.72 -10.69
CA SER A 33 -32.74 4.28 -11.27
C SER A 33 -33.32 3.16 -10.41
N SER A 34 -34.19 3.51 -9.48
CA SER A 34 -35.26 2.59 -9.07
C SER A 34 -36.57 3.33 -8.80
N ILE A 35 -37.59 2.73 -9.41
CA ILE A 35 -39.00 3.08 -9.42
C ILE A 35 -39.56 3.15 -8.00
N GLY A 36 -40.35 4.19 -7.73
CA GLY A 36 -41.32 4.24 -6.62
C GLY A 36 -41.13 5.40 -5.65
N ARG A 37 -41.94 6.47 -5.80
CA ARG A 37 -42.12 7.49 -4.76
C ARG A 37 -42.97 6.94 -3.61
N PRO A 38 -42.58 7.17 -2.34
CA PRO A 38 -43.56 7.36 -1.27
C PRO A 38 -43.65 8.84 -0.86
N LYS A 39 -44.85 9.23 -0.45
CA LYS A 39 -45.23 10.55 0.02
C LYS A 39 -44.70 10.83 1.45
N SER A 40 -44.53 12.13 1.72
CA SER A 40 -44.52 12.83 3.01
C SER A 40 -43.48 12.44 4.09
N GLY A 41 -42.56 13.37 4.32
CA GLY A 41 -42.39 14.01 5.63
C GLY A 41 -41.72 13.20 6.73
N LYS A 42 -40.42 12.92 6.59
CA LYS A 42 -39.43 12.91 7.69
C LYS A 42 -38.11 13.36 7.07
N GLN A 43 -37.53 14.47 7.54
CA GLN A 43 -36.12 14.76 7.32
C GLN A 43 -35.36 13.55 7.88
N GLN A 44 -34.84 12.69 7.00
CA GLN A 44 -33.88 11.68 7.40
C GLN A 44 -32.66 12.47 7.87
N GLN A 45 -32.50 12.59 9.19
CA GLN A 45 -31.19 12.88 9.75
C GLN A 45 -30.26 11.85 9.14
N HIS A 46 -29.40 12.29 8.21
CA HIS A 46 -28.29 11.48 7.73
C HIS A 46 -27.47 11.15 8.98
N ARG A 47 -27.71 9.97 9.56
CA ARG A 47 -26.78 9.41 10.55
C ARG A 47 -25.46 9.39 9.83
N HIS A 48 -24.54 10.26 10.24
CA HIS A 48 -23.16 10.21 9.78
C HIS A 48 -22.66 8.79 10.06
N GLN A 49 -22.64 7.94 9.04
CA GLN A 49 -21.87 6.71 9.15
C GLN A 49 -20.44 7.18 9.39
N PRO A 50 -19.75 6.65 10.41
CA PRO A 50 -18.36 6.99 10.61
C PRO A 50 -17.59 6.72 9.30
N PRO A 51 -16.61 7.57 8.94
CA PRO A 51 -15.85 7.41 7.70
C PRO A 51 -15.30 5.98 7.61
N ARG A 52 -15.46 5.35 6.44
CA ARG A 52 -14.72 4.11 6.15
C ARG A 52 -13.37 4.53 5.60
N HIS A 53 -12.31 4.13 6.28
CA HIS A 53 -10.95 4.49 5.90
C HIS A 53 -10.36 3.44 4.96
N VAL A 54 -9.56 3.87 4.00
CA VAL A 54 -8.72 2.98 3.18
C VAL A 54 -7.30 3.49 3.21
N LEU A 55 -6.37 2.66 3.69
CA LEU A 55 -4.94 2.96 3.70
C LEU A 55 -4.22 2.13 2.63
N PHE A 56 -3.48 2.82 1.76
CA PHE A 56 -2.70 2.23 0.69
C PHE A 56 -1.21 2.25 1.03
N ILE A 57 -0.56 1.09 0.96
CA ILE A 57 0.85 0.87 1.29
C ILE A 57 1.60 0.40 0.05
N HIS A 58 2.60 1.17 -0.37
CA HIS A 58 3.37 0.90 -1.58
C HIS A 58 4.44 -0.19 -1.39
N GLY A 59 4.99 -0.69 -2.51
CA GLY A 59 6.08 -1.68 -2.54
C GLY A 59 7.49 -1.08 -2.38
N LEU A 60 8.51 -1.94 -2.45
CA LEU A 60 9.92 -1.58 -2.27
C LEU A 60 10.38 -0.50 -3.28
N GLY A 61 11.02 0.55 -2.79
CA GLY A 61 11.59 1.65 -3.61
C GLY A 61 10.56 2.59 -4.23
N SER A 62 9.30 2.49 -3.81
CA SER A 62 8.17 3.21 -4.37
C SER A 62 7.78 4.45 -3.55
N SER A 63 6.60 5.00 -3.80
CA SER A 63 5.96 6.07 -3.04
C SER A 63 4.43 5.97 -3.11
N ALA A 64 3.75 6.74 -2.25
CA ALA A 64 2.32 6.99 -2.23
C ALA A 64 1.78 7.46 -3.59
N ASP A 65 2.64 8.07 -4.42
CA ASP A 65 2.27 8.57 -5.74
C ASP A 65 1.87 7.43 -6.71
N ARG A 66 2.21 6.17 -6.39
CA ARG A 66 1.71 5.02 -7.18
C ARG A 66 0.22 4.79 -7.06
N TRP A 67 -0.40 5.35 -6.02
CA TRP A 67 -1.82 5.19 -5.81
C TRP A 67 -2.63 6.33 -6.39
N LEU A 68 -2.05 7.42 -6.92
CA LEU A 68 -2.72 8.70 -7.20
C LEU A 68 -4.16 8.61 -7.75
N ASP A 69 -4.40 7.72 -8.73
CA ASP A 69 -5.69 7.61 -9.40
C ASP A 69 -6.78 6.93 -8.55
N ILE A 70 -6.40 6.14 -7.53
CA ILE A 70 -7.30 5.27 -6.78
C ILE A 70 -7.97 5.99 -5.58
N PRO A 71 -7.25 6.67 -4.67
CA PRO A 71 -7.87 7.37 -3.54
C PRO A 71 -8.87 8.44 -3.95
N ASP A 72 -8.59 9.20 -5.01
CA ASP A 72 -9.52 10.22 -5.51
C ASP A 72 -10.81 9.56 -6.03
N ALA A 73 -10.72 8.42 -6.73
CA ALA A 73 -11.90 7.64 -7.12
C ALA A 73 -12.65 7.08 -5.90
N MET A 74 -11.94 6.58 -4.88
CA MET A 74 -12.55 6.06 -3.65
C MET A 74 -13.29 7.12 -2.85
N SER A 75 -12.83 8.38 -2.89
CA SER A 75 -13.53 9.50 -2.25
C SER A 75 -14.95 9.73 -2.79
N LEU A 76 -15.18 9.39 -4.06
CA LEU A 76 -16.51 9.45 -4.71
C LEU A 76 -17.45 8.34 -4.22
N PHE A 77 -16.92 7.29 -3.62
CA PHE A 77 -17.69 6.19 -3.04
C PHE A 77 -17.84 6.31 -1.51
N GLY A 78 -17.55 7.49 -0.94
CA GLY A 78 -17.72 7.76 0.49
C GLY A 78 -16.59 7.25 1.38
N PHE A 79 -15.41 6.95 0.82
CA PHE A 79 -14.24 6.54 1.60
C PHE A 79 -13.32 7.72 1.91
N HIS A 80 -12.75 7.70 3.10
CA HIS A 80 -11.56 8.49 3.41
C HIS A 80 -10.33 7.69 2.98
N ALA A 81 -9.65 8.12 1.92
CA ALA A 81 -8.56 7.35 1.33
C ALA A 81 -7.20 8.02 1.60
N VAL A 82 -6.24 7.22 2.08
CA VAL A 82 -4.90 7.66 2.50
C VAL A 82 -3.86 6.77 1.82
N ALA A 83 -2.84 7.35 1.21
CA ALA A 83 -1.68 6.63 0.70
C ALA A 83 -0.42 7.09 1.44
N ILE A 84 0.29 6.16 2.07
CA ILE A 84 1.47 6.45 2.90
C ILE A 84 2.76 6.24 2.13
N ASP A 85 3.74 7.12 2.32
CA ASP A 85 5.15 6.82 2.05
C ASP A 85 5.74 6.12 3.27
N LEU A 86 6.10 4.84 3.16
CA LEU A 86 6.78 4.14 4.25
C LEU A 86 8.08 4.89 4.61
N PRO A 87 8.48 4.93 5.89
CA PRO A 87 9.81 5.44 6.27
C PRO A 87 10.91 4.82 5.40
N GLY A 88 11.89 5.62 4.98
CA GLY A 88 12.90 5.18 4.01
C GLY A 88 12.54 5.41 2.54
N PHE A 89 11.26 5.67 2.24
CA PHE A 89 10.75 5.75 0.86
C PHE A 89 10.00 7.05 0.57
N GLY A 90 9.74 7.29 -0.72
CA GLY A 90 9.08 8.49 -1.20
C GLY A 90 9.63 9.78 -0.58
N GLY A 91 8.73 10.65 -0.13
CA GLY A 91 9.06 11.88 0.59
C GLY A 91 9.11 11.73 2.12
N SER A 92 8.98 10.52 2.66
CA SER A 92 9.22 10.26 4.08
C SER A 92 10.70 10.33 4.42
N ASP A 93 10.98 10.62 5.69
CA ASP A 93 12.32 10.62 6.24
C ASP A 93 12.97 9.23 6.11
N LYS A 94 14.30 9.21 6.04
CA LYS A 94 15.10 8.01 5.76
C LYS A 94 16.10 7.79 6.90
N PRO A 95 15.67 7.21 8.04
CA PRO A 95 16.54 6.99 9.19
C PRO A 95 17.86 6.30 8.80
N PRO A 96 19.02 6.74 9.31
CA PRO A 96 20.29 6.12 8.96
C PRO A 96 20.50 4.76 9.63
N ASP A 97 19.63 4.36 10.57
CA ASP A 97 19.69 3.05 11.23
C ASP A 97 19.12 1.95 10.32
N MET A 98 19.98 1.04 9.88
CA MET A 98 19.58 -0.10 9.04
C MET A 98 18.56 -1.02 9.72
N ASN A 99 18.59 -1.12 11.05
CA ASN A 99 17.65 -1.96 11.81
C ASN A 99 16.23 -1.39 11.81
N TYR A 100 16.04 -0.15 11.36
CA TYR A 100 14.72 0.44 11.18
C TYR A 100 13.91 -0.28 10.09
N TYR A 101 14.56 -0.83 9.07
CA TYR A 101 13.90 -1.31 7.84
C TYR A 101 13.53 -2.80 7.89
N THR A 102 12.91 -3.23 9.00
CA THR A 102 12.34 -4.57 9.12
C THR A 102 10.82 -4.56 8.89
N ILE A 103 10.25 -5.70 8.49
CA ILE A 103 8.79 -5.82 8.31
C ILE A 103 8.03 -5.47 9.60
N GLU A 104 8.50 -5.93 10.75
CA GLU A 104 7.92 -5.63 12.07
C GLU A 104 7.95 -4.13 12.35
N ASN A 105 9.08 -3.47 12.09
CA ASN A 105 9.21 -2.03 12.32
C ASN A 105 8.39 -1.21 11.32
N PHE A 106 8.25 -1.66 10.07
CA PHE A 106 7.31 -1.02 9.13
C PHE A 106 5.86 -1.17 9.59
N ALA A 107 5.46 -2.34 10.07
CA ALA A 107 4.10 -2.56 10.56
C ALA A 107 3.81 -1.69 11.79
N GLN A 108 4.76 -1.59 12.72
CA GLN A 108 4.68 -0.72 13.89
C GLN A 108 4.62 0.76 13.48
N ALA A 109 5.45 1.20 12.54
CA ALA A 109 5.43 2.56 12.03
C ALA A 109 4.09 2.92 11.36
N VAL A 110 3.50 1.99 10.62
CA VAL A 110 2.17 2.17 10.02
C VAL A 110 1.09 2.26 11.10
N ALA A 111 1.14 1.43 12.14
CA ALA A 111 0.21 1.51 13.27
C ALA A 111 0.29 2.88 13.98
N GLU A 112 1.50 3.33 14.31
CA GLU A 112 1.74 4.65 14.91
C GLU A 112 1.25 5.79 14.01
N PHE A 113 1.47 5.66 12.70
CA PHE A 113 0.95 6.61 11.73
C PHE A 113 -0.59 6.65 11.74
N MET A 114 -1.25 5.50 11.74
CA MET A 114 -2.71 5.40 11.79
C MET A 114 -3.28 6.07 13.05
N HIS A 115 -2.68 5.82 14.22
CA HIS A 115 -3.02 6.51 15.46
C HIS A 115 -2.82 8.03 15.34
N LYS A 116 -1.72 8.45 14.71
CA LYS A 116 -1.37 9.86 14.60
C LYS A 116 -2.34 10.66 13.75
N ILE A 117 -2.88 10.06 12.69
CA ILE A 117 -3.84 10.71 11.78
C ILE A 117 -5.31 10.38 12.12
N GLY A 118 -5.57 9.59 13.16
CA GLY A 118 -6.91 9.29 13.66
C GLY A 118 -7.71 8.32 12.77
N ILE A 119 -7.05 7.35 12.15
CA ILE A 119 -7.71 6.25 11.40
C ILE A 119 -7.54 4.89 12.09
N ASP A 120 -7.51 4.90 13.42
CA ASP A 120 -7.23 3.77 14.31
C ASP A 120 -8.48 3.19 14.98
N ASP A 121 -9.67 3.56 14.51
CA ASP A 121 -10.96 3.18 15.09
C ASP A 121 -11.44 1.75 14.74
N GLY A 122 -10.57 0.96 14.11
CA GLY A 122 -10.85 -0.40 13.63
C GLY A 122 -11.72 -0.48 12.38
N LYS A 123 -11.98 0.65 11.69
CA LYS A 123 -12.74 0.68 10.42
C LYS A 123 -11.86 0.94 9.20
N THR A 124 -10.57 0.65 9.31
CA THR A 124 -9.61 0.89 8.23
C THR A 124 -9.36 -0.36 7.40
N SER A 125 -9.70 -0.27 6.12
CA SER A 125 -9.30 -1.27 5.12
C SER A 125 -7.87 -1.00 4.67
N ILE A 126 -7.00 -2.01 4.66
CA ILE A 126 -5.61 -1.87 4.25
C ILE A 126 -5.41 -2.51 2.89
N VAL A 127 -4.80 -1.79 1.97
CA VAL A 127 -4.38 -2.26 0.65
C VAL A 127 -2.86 -2.19 0.57
N GLY A 128 -2.21 -3.34 0.43
CA GLY A 128 -0.76 -3.43 0.36
C GLY A 128 -0.30 -4.08 -0.95
N HIS A 129 0.63 -3.42 -1.65
CA HIS A 129 1.25 -3.97 -2.86
C HIS A 129 2.68 -4.42 -2.59
N SER A 130 3.05 -5.64 -3.02
CA SER A 130 4.41 -6.17 -2.92
C SER A 130 4.93 -6.14 -1.47
N LEU A 131 6.03 -5.44 -1.19
CA LEU A 131 6.52 -5.20 0.18
C LEU A 131 5.42 -4.64 1.10
N GLY A 132 4.61 -3.70 0.61
CA GLY A 132 3.49 -3.13 1.35
C GLY A 132 2.42 -4.16 1.69
N GLY A 133 2.27 -5.22 0.88
CA GLY A 133 1.42 -6.35 1.19
C GLY A 133 1.96 -7.21 2.33
N TYR A 134 3.29 -7.37 2.42
CA TYR A 134 3.92 -8.04 3.56
C TYR A 134 3.69 -7.21 4.83
N VAL A 135 4.00 -5.92 4.79
CA VAL A 135 3.76 -5.00 5.92
C VAL A 135 2.29 -4.99 6.35
N ALA A 136 1.35 -4.93 5.41
CA ALA A 136 -0.09 -4.95 5.70
C ALA A 136 -0.55 -6.25 6.37
N ALA A 137 -0.04 -7.40 5.92
CA ALA A 137 -0.35 -8.68 6.52
C ALA A 137 0.26 -8.82 7.93
N GLN A 138 1.49 -8.33 8.13
CA GLN A 138 2.11 -8.27 9.45
C GLN A 138 1.30 -7.39 10.42
N LEU A 139 0.90 -6.19 9.97
CA LEU A 139 0.03 -5.28 10.73
C LEU A 139 -1.28 -5.97 11.13
N ALA A 140 -1.93 -6.68 10.21
CA ALA A 140 -3.19 -7.40 10.49
C ALA A 140 -3.02 -8.55 11.50
N ILE A 141 -1.82 -9.14 11.61
CA ILE A 141 -1.50 -10.18 12.58
C ILE A 141 -1.29 -9.59 13.98
N GLU A 142 -0.56 -8.48 14.05
CA GLU A 142 -0.06 -7.89 15.30
C GLU A 142 -1.02 -6.86 15.91
N GLN A 143 -1.67 -6.04 15.06
CA GLN A 143 -2.50 -4.90 15.45
C GLN A 143 -3.95 -5.08 14.98
N ARG A 144 -4.57 -6.18 15.42
CA ARG A 144 -5.89 -6.64 14.96
C ARG A 144 -6.99 -5.60 15.10
N GLY A 145 -6.91 -4.74 16.12
CA GLY A 145 -7.88 -3.68 16.37
C GLY A 145 -7.87 -2.54 15.35
N LEU A 146 -6.87 -2.49 14.46
CA LEU A 146 -6.71 -1.43 13.47
C LEU A 146 -7.27 -1.80 12.09
N VAL A 147 -7.42 -3.09 11.78
CA VAL A 147 -7.66 -3.57 10.42
C VAL A 147 -9.06 -4.18 10.26
N ASP A 148 -9.92 -3.52 9.47
CA ASP A 148 -11.26 -4.00 9.12
C ASP A 148 -11.21 -5.04 7.99
N LYS A 149 -10.52 -4.71 6.89
CA LYS A 149 -10.37 -5.57 5.71
C LYS A 149 -8.95 -5.49 5.19
N LEU A 150 -8.50 -6.55 4.53
CA LEU A 150 -7.16 -6.64 3.97
C LEU A 150 -7.22 -6.96 2.48
N VAL A 151 -6.49 -6.19 1.67
CA VAL A 151 -6.28 -6.45 0.24
C VAL A 151 -4.79 -6.59 0.00
N LEU A 152 -4.37 -7.76 -0.46
CA LEU A 152 -2.98 -8.08 -0.78
C LEU A 152 -2.82 -8.16 -2.30
N VAL A 153 -2.00 -7.29 -2.85
CA VAL A 153 -1.70 -7.24 -4.29
C VAL A 153 -0.24 -7.67 -4.49
N ASP A 154 -0.02 -8.80 -5.14
CA ASP A 154 1.33 -9.32 -5.45
C ASP A 154 2.26 -9.35 -4.22
N SER A 155 1.72 -9.71 -3.04
CA SER A 155 2.37 -9.50 -1.73
C SER A 155 3.64 -10.34 -1.55
N SER A 156 4.74 -9.73 -1.09
CA SER A 156 6.01 -10.45 -0.88
C SER A 156 6.07 -11.31 0.39
N GLY A 157 5.00 -11.36 1.20
CA GLY A 157 5.02 -11.98 2.53
C GLY A 157 5.25 -13.50 2.58
N MET A 158 5.21 -14.18 1.44
CA MET A 158 5.48 -15.61 1.30
C MET A 158 6.66 -15.90 0.36
N LEU A 159 7.41 -14.86 -0.03
CA LEU A 159 8.54 -15.00 -0.93
C LEU A 159 9.67 -15.80 -0.25
N GLN A 160 10.14 -16.84 -0.92
CA GLN A 160 11.20 -17.73 -0.43
C GLN A 160 12.56 -17.32 -1.02
N GLY A 161 13.03 -16.12 -0.68
CA GLY A 161 14.32 -15.62 -1.16
C GLY A 161 14.27 -14.76 -2.42
N GLN A 162 15.44 -14.43 -2.94
CA GLN A 162 15.59 -13.53 -4.09
C GLN A 162 15.22 -14.23 -5.40
N THR A 163 14.43 -13.56 -6.25
CA THR A 163 14.22 -13.97 -7.64
C THR A 163 15.23 -13.29 -8.56
N PRO A 164 15.50 -13.82 -9.77
CA PRO A 164 16.43 -13.18 -10.71
C PRO A 164 16.03 -11.73 -11.05
N LEU A 165 14.74 -11.45 -11.23
CA LEU A 165 14.27 -10.09 -11.52
C LEU A 165 14.38 -9.18 -10.29
N LEU A 166 14.10 -9.70 -9.09
CA LEU A 166 14.25 -8.95 -7.85
C LEU A 166 15.72 -8.62 -7.58
N ARG A 167 16.66 -9.51 -7.95
CA ARG A 167 18.09 -9.22 -7.91
C ARG A 167 18.48 -8.09 -8.86
N ARG A 168 18.01 -8.13 -10.11
CA ARG A 168 18.24 -7.03 -11.07
C ARG A 168 17.66 -5.71 -10.58
N TYR A 169 16.51 -5.75 -9.90
CA TYR A 169 15.92 -4.56 -9.30
C TYR A 169 16.80 -3.97 -8.20
N LEU A 170 17.39 -4.81 -7.33
CA LEU A 170 18.39 -4.37 -6.36
C LEU A 170 19.61 -3.75 -7.06
N ASP A 171 20.16 -4.42 -8.08
CA ASP A 171 21.34 -3.93 -8.79
C ASP A 171 21.07 -2.56 -9.45
N ALA A 172 19.88 -2.37 -10.04
CA ALA A 172 19.44 -1.10 -10.62
C ALA A 172 19.19 -0.01 -9.55
N ALA A 173 18.78 -0.38 -8.34
CA ALA A 173 18.65 0.58 -7.23
C ALA A 173 20.02 1.01 -6.67
N MET A 174 20.99 0.09 -6.61
CA MET A 174 22.33 0.37 -6.10
C MET A 174 23.20 1.12 -7.11
N ASN A 175 23.01 0.87 -8.41
CA ASN A 175 23.73 1.54 -9.50
C ASN A 175 22.73 2.03 -10.57
N PRO A 176 21.96 3.11 -10.27
CA PRO A 176 20.88 3.55 -11.13
C PRO A 176 21.40 4.21 -12.42
N SER A 177 20.91 3.73 -13.56
CA SER A 177 20.96 4.43 -14.84
C SER A 177 19.58 4.39 -15.49
N LYS A 178 19.30 5.30 -16.42
CA LYS A 178 18.02 5.28 -17.16
C LYS A 178 17.76 3.92 -17.80
N GLN A 179 18.81 3.34 -18.38
CA GLN A 179 18.74 2.02 -19.00
C GLN A 179 18.45 0.92 -17.98
N SER A 180 19.24 0.81 -16.89
CA SER A 180 19.08 -0.29 -15.92
C SER A 180 17.71 -0.26 -15.23
N VAL A 181 17.21 0.94 -14.90
CA VAL A 181 15.90 1.12 -14.28
C VAL A 181 14.77 0.81 -15.28
N ARG A 182 14.88 1.29 -16.52
CA ARG A 182 13.88 1.02 -17.57
C ARG A 182 13.74 -0.47 -17.87
N GLU A 183 14.85 -1.17 -18.07
CA GLU A 183 14.87 -2.61 -18.37
C GLU A 183 14.22 -3.46 -17.26
N VAL A 184 14.36 -3.03 -16.00
CA VAL A 184 13.65 -3.67 -14.88
C VAL A 184 12.17 -3.32 -14.93
N PHE A 185 11.80 -2.04 -15.03
CA PHE A 185 10.40 -1.60 -14.99
C PHE A 185 9.54 -2.19 -16.10
N GLU A 186 10.09 -2.35 -17.30
CA GLU A 186 9.40 -2.99 -18.43
C GLU A 186 9.06 -4.46 -18.16
N GLN A 187 9.77 -5.12 -17.24
CA GLN A 187 9.46 -6.48 -16.78
C GLN A 187 8.52 -6.52 -15.58
N LEU A 188 8.26 -5.38 -14.92
CA LEU A 188 7.32 -5.27 -13.80
C LEU A 188 5.88 -4.97 -14.24
N VAL A 189 5.63 -4.80 -15.53
CA VAL A 189 4.32 -4.47 -16.08
C VAL A 189 3.91 -5.42 -17.21
N ALA A 190 2.60 -5.62 -17.37
CA ALA A 190 2.07 -6.45 -18.44
C ALA A 190 2.29 -5.85 -19.85
N ASN A 191 2.33 -4.51 -19.95
CA ASN A 191 2.61 -3.81 -21.21
C ASN A 191 3.78 -2.83 -21.02
N PRO A 192 4.98 -3.16 -21.54
CA PRO A 192 6.18 -2.32 -21.46
C PRO A 192 5.99 -0.90 -22.04
N THR A 193 5.12 -0.73 -23.03
CA THR A 193 4.87 0.60 -23.64
C THR A 193 4.19 1.58 -22.69
N ARG A 194 3.75 1.10 -21.50
CA ARG A 194 3.15 1.92 -20.44
C ARG A 194 4.17 2.43 -19.42
N ILE A 195 5.48 2.31 -19.69
CA ILE A 195 6.54 2.89 -18.84
C ILE A 195 6.99 4.25 -19.40
N PRO A 196 6.33 5.37 -19.05
CA PRO A 196 6.79 6.70 -19.44
C PRO A 196 8.11 7.05 -18.74
N GLU A 197 8.93 7.87 -19.41
CA GLU A 197 10.23 8.35 -18.88
C GLU A 197 10.14 8.95 -17.48
N ILE A 198 9.06 9.68 -17.18
CA ILE A 198 8.87 10.31 -15.86
C ILE A 198 8.88 9.31 -14.70
N LEU A 199 8.47 8.05 -14.92
CA LEU A 199 8.53 7.02 -13.87
C LEU A 199 9.97 6.56 -13.62
N VAL A 200 10.77 6.44 -14.70
CA VAL A 200 12.18 6.06 -14.63
C VAL A 200 12.97 7.18 -13.95
N ASP A 201 12.84 8.41 -14.44
CA ASP A 201 13.50 9.58 -13.88
C ASP A 201 13.10 9.83 -12.42
N GLY A 202 11.81 9.69 -12.10
CA GLY A 202 11.33 9.80 -10.73
C GLY A 202 11.90 8.74 -9.79
N PHE A 203 12.09 7.51 -10.27
CA PHE A 203 12.73 6.47 -9.46
C PHE A 203 14.21 6.79 -9.21
N ILE A 204 14.97 7.16 -10.26
CA ILE A 204 16.38 7.54 -10.15
C ILE A 204 16.54 8.72 -9.17
N TYR A 205 15.71 9.75 -9.33
CA TYR A 205 15.71 10.90 -8.43
C TYR A 205 15.51 10.48 -6.96
N ARG A 206 14.53 9.61 -6.68
CA ARG A 206 14.23 9.18 -5.30
C ARG A 206 15.31 8.27 -4.72
N ILE A 207 15.83 7.32 -5.50
CA ILE A 207 16.82 6.36 -5.00
C ILE A 207 18.19 7.00 -4.77
N GLN A 208 18.48 8.13 -5.42
CA GLN A 208 19.69 8.92 -5.20
C GLN A 208 19.59 9.90 -4.01
N GLN A 209 18.45 10.02 -3.35
CA GLN A 209 18.33 10.86 -2.16
C GLN A 209 19.18 10.31 -1.00
N PRO A 210 19.63 11.16 -0.05
CA PRO A 210 20.38 10.71 1.11
C PRO A 210 19.71 9.53 1.83
N ASN A 211 20.49 8.50 2.14
CA ASN A 211 20.07 7.24 2.77
C ASN A 211 19.02 6.40 1.99
N ALA A 212 18.59 6.78 0.79
CA ALA A 212 17.56 6.02 0.06
C ALA A 212 18.05 4.64 -0.40
N GLN A 213 19.30 4.53 -0.87
CA GLN A 213 19.90 3.22 -1.19
C GLN A 213 20.09 2.35 0.05
N LEU A 214 20.45 2.95 1.18
CA LEU A 214 20.54 2.26 2.47
C LEU A 214 19.17 1.67 2.84
N ALA A 215 18.13 2.50 2.87
CA ALA A 215 16.76 2.10 3.18
C ALA A 215 16.26 1.00 2.23
N PHE A 216 16.47 1.18 0.92
CA PHE A 216 16.09 0.20 -0.09
C PHE A 216 16.78 -1.14 0.17
N LYS A 217 18.10 -1.14 0.35
CA LYS A 217 18.85 -2.38 0.52
C LYS A 217 18.53 -3.07 1.84
N SER A 218 18.39 -2.34 2.94
CA SER A 218 18.00 -2.92 4.22
C SER A 218 16.61 -3.55 4.16
N ALA A 219 15.62 -2.86 3.56
CA ALA A 219 14.27 -3.40 3.37
C ALA A 219 14.27 -4.61 2.42
N TYR A 220 15.08 -4.58 1.37
CA TYR A 220 15.28 -5.71 0.46
C TYR A 220 15.84 -6.93 1.20
N ASP A 221 16.94 -6.75 1.94
CA ASP A 221 17.61 -7.84 2.65
C ASP A 221 16.68 -8.45 3.68
N ASN A 222 15.95 -7.63 4.45
CA ASN A 222 14.98 -8.13 5.43
C ASN A 222 13.80 -8.86 4.77
N SER A 223 13.15 -8.25 3.76
CA SER A 223 11.97 -8.85 3.12
C SER A 223 12.26 -10.10 2.28
N THR A 224 13.51 -10.33 1.88
CA THR A 224 13.92 -11.54 1.14
C THR A 224 14.53 -12.62 2.03
N SER A 225 14.90 -12.29 3.27
CA SER A 225 15.39 -13.26 4.26
C SER A 225 14.34 -13.68 5.29
N THR A 226 13.18 -13.04 5.28
CA THR A 226 12.05 -13.31 6.17
C THR A 226 10.79 -13.66 5.37
N GLN A 227 9.86 -14.36 6.01
CA GLN A 227 8.52 -14.64 5.47
C GLN A 227 7.52 -14.75 6.61
N ILE A 228 6.24 -14.45 6.36
CA ILE A 228 5.17 -14.59 7.35
C ILE A 228 5.02 -16.06 7.76
N GLY A 229 5.03 -16.94 6.76
CA GLY A 229 4.78 -18.37 6.93
C GLY A 229 3.29 -18.69 7.16
N ILE A 230 2.90 -19.91 6.76
CA ILE A 230 1.50 -20.37 6.74
C ILE A 230 0.84 -20.30 8.13
N LYS A 231 1.58 -20.61 9.20
CA LYS A 231 1.04 -20.61 10.57
C LYS A 231 0.61 -19.20 10.99
N ARG A 232 1.41 -18.17 10.71
CA ARG A 232 1.07 -16.79 11.06
C ARG A 232 -0.02 -16.23 10.14
N LEU A 233 0.00 -16.55 8.84
CA LEU A 233 -1.08 -16.15 7.92
C LEU A 233 -2.47 -16.65 8.36
N LYS A 234 -2.56 -17.85 8.94
CA LYS A 234 -3.83 -18.38 9.48
C LYS A 234 -4.42 -17.50 10.59
N LEU A 235 -3.59 -16.73 11.31
CA LEU A 235 -4.07 -15.81 12.34
C LEU A 235 -4.99 -14.73 11.76
N ILE A 236 -4.74 -14.26 10.54
CA ILE A 236 -5.58 -13.25 9.85
C ILE A 236 -7.02 -13.77 9.72
N GLY A 237 -7.17 -15.03 9.28
CA GLY A 237 -8.48 -15.68 9.16
C GLY A 237 -9.13 -15.97 10.52
N GLN A 238 -8.35 -16.38 11.53
CA GLN A 238 -8.85 -16.59 12.89
C GLN A 238 -9.31 -15.28 13.55
N ASN A 239 -8.77 -14.15 13.12
CA ASN A 239 -9.18 -12.82 13.54
C ASN A 239 -10.41 -12.31 12.78
N ASN A 240 -11.00 -13.12 11.90
CA ASN A 240 -12.13 -12.78 11.06
C ASN A 240 -11.89 -11.55 10.16
N ILE A 241 -10.64 -11.25 9.80
CA ILE A 241 -10.31 -10.15 8.87
C ILE A 241 -10.60 -10.64 7.44
N PRO A 242 -11.63 -10.13 6.76
CA PRO A 242 -11.90 -10.51 5.39
C PRO A 242 -10.72 -10.07 4.52
N THR A 243 -10.14 -11.04 3.79
CA THR A 243 -8.93 -10.84 3.01
C THR A 243 -9.17 -11.15 1.54
N LEU A 244 -8.89 -10.19 0.67
CA LEU A 244 -8.84 -10.37 -0.78
C LEU A 244 -7.37 -10.47 -1.21
N ILE A 245 -7.05 -11.44 -2.06
CA ILE A 245 -5.72 -11.60 -2.65
C ILE A 245 -5.86 -11.44 -4.15
N ILE A 246 -5.10 -10.50 -4.71
CA ILE A 246 -5.00 -10.21 -6.13
C ILE A 246 -3.57 -10.51 -6.55
N TRP A 247 -3.39 -11.25 -7.63
CA TRP A 247 -2.07 -11.64 -8.11
C TRP A 247 -1.99 -11.60 -9.62
N GLY A 248 -0.95 -10.99 -10.17
CA GLY A 248 -0.63 -11.00 -11.59
C GLY A 248 -0.24 -12.41 -12.03
N SER A 249 -0.99 -13.00 -12.96
CA SER A 249 -0.71 -14.37 -13.43
C SER A 249 0.67 -14.52 -14.06
N GLU A 250 1.24 -13.43 -14.56
CA GLU A 250 2.56 -13.35 -15.20
C GLU A 250 3.59 -12.59 -14.34
N ASP A 251 3.39 -12.48 -13.02
CA ASP A 251 4.35 -11.81 -12.15
C ASP A 251 5.70 -12.55 -12.13
N LYS A 252 6.73 -11.91 -12.70
CA LYS A 252 8.10 -12.41 -12.75
C LYS A 252 8.95 -11.96 -11.56
N LEU A 253 8.49 -10.96 -10.82
CA LEU A 253 9.17 -10.43 -9.63
C LEU A 253 8.86 -11.31 -8.42
N ILE A 254 7.59 -11.62 -8.19
CA ILE A 254 7.08 -12.47 -7.10
C ILE A 254 6.17 -13.55 -7.70
N PRO A 255 6.74 -14.63 -8.26
CA PRO A 255 5.96 -15.63 -9.00
C PRO A 255 4.92 -16.36 -8.14
N GLN A 256 3.72 -16.59 -8.70
CA GLN A 256 2.59 -17.20 -7.98
C GLN A 256 2.88 -18.62 -7.45
N ASN A 257 3.82 -19.35 -8.06
CA ASN A 257 4.21 -20.69 -7.59
C ASN A 257 4.80 -20.69 -6.17
N THR A 258 5.15 -19.51 -5.63
CA THR A 258 5.53 -19.32 -4.23
C THR A 258 4.33 -19.46 -3.27
N VAL A 259 3.09 -19.36 -3.76
CA VAL A 259 1.86 -19.44 -2.94
C VAL A 259 0.78 -20.29 -3.62
N LYS A 260 0.44 -21.43 -3.01
CA LYS A 260 -0.77 -22.20 -3.40
C LYS A 260 -1.99 -21.60 -2.71
N PHE A 261 -2.77 -20.81 -3.44
CA PHE A 261 -4.07 -20.35 -2.97
C PHE A 261 -5.13 -21.45 -3.17
N SER A 262 -5.79 -21.88 -2.10
CA SER A 262 -7.05 -22.62 -2.22
C SER A 262 -8.14 -21.62 -2.56
N LYS A 263 -8.81 -21.76 -3.70
CA LYS A 263 -10.04 -21.02 -3.97
C LYS A 263 -11.07 -21.39 -2.89
N ARG A 264 -11.80 -20.40 -2.37
CA ARG A 264 -13.04 -20.69 -1.65
C ARG A 264 -14.02 -21.29 -2.67
N GLU A 265 -14.53 -22.47 -2.38
CA GLU A 265 -15.73 -23.03 -3.01
C GLU A 265 -16.97 -22.21 -2.61
#